data_AF-A0AAE0RN82-F1
#
_entry.id   AF-A0AAE0RN82-F1
#
_cell.length_a   1.000
_cell.length_b   1.000
_cell.length_c   1.000
_cell.angle_alpha   90.00
_cell.angle_beta   90.00
_cell.angle_gamma   90.00
#
_symmetry.space_group_name_H-M   'P 1'
#
loop_
_entity.id
_entity.type
_entity.pdbx_description
1 polymer ?
#
loop_
_entity_poly.entity_id
_entity_poly.type
_entity_poly.pdbx_seq_one_letter_code
_entity_poly.pdbx_strand_id
1 'polypeptide(L)'
;MPKQLSNIFPTYFIYLYIFICIHNAKSVVVHKMRTLLSSICTHDAKSVVVHKMRTLLSSICTHNAKSVVVHTKMRTLLSSICIHNAKSVVVHTMRTLLSSIFVF
;
A
#
# COMPACT_ATOMS: atom_id res chain seq x y z
N MET A 1 6.05 4.08 21.93
CA MET A 1 6.60 3.20 20.89
C MET A 1 5.50 2.83 19.91
N PRO A 2 5.62 3.04 18.59
CA PRO A 2 4.66 2.46 17.66
C PRO A 2 4.86 0.93 17.63
N LYS A 3 3.78 0.16 17.78
CA LYS A 3 3.81 -1.31 17.66
C LYS A 3 4.20 -1.67 16.22
N GLN A 4 5.45 -2.08 16.03
CA GLN A 4 5.93 -2.58 14.76
C GLN A 4 5.48 -4.04 14.63
N LEU A 5 4.47 -4.30 13.78
CA LEU A 5 4.02 -5.66 13.48
C LEU A 5 5.04 -6.29 12.51
N SER A 6 6.13 -6.83 13.06
CA SER A 6 7.16 -7.52 12.29
C SER A 6 6.69 -8.94 11.97
N ASN A 7 5.80 -9.09 11.00
CA ASN A 7 5.51 -10.42 10.46
C ASN A 7 6.53 -10.76 9.37
N ILE A 8 7.50 -11.59 9.76
CA ILE A 8 8.39 -12.32 8.85
C ILE A 8 7.51 -13.38 8.16
N PHE A 9 7.23 -13.21 6.87
CA PHE A 9 6.51 -14.22 6.08
C PHE A 9 7.43 -14.89 5.06
N PRO A 10 7.36 -16.23 4.93
CA PRO A 10 8.31 -17.03 4.15
C PRO A 10 8.17 -16.77 2.65
N THR A 11 9.30 -16.84 1.95
CA THR A 11 9.53 -16.44 0.54
C THR A 11 8.77 -17.24 -0.53
N TYR A 12 7.93 -18.23 -0.15
CA TYR A 12 7.30 -19.17 -1.08
C TYR A 12 5.77 -19.23 -1.05
N PHE A 13 5.09 -18.47 -0.19
CA PHE A 13 3.61 -18.45 -0.16
C PHE A 13 3.05 -17.41 -1.14
N ILE A 14 2.42 -17.85 -2.23
CA ILE A 14 1.56 -16.98 -3.03
C ILE A 14 0.23 -16.85 -2.31
N TYR A 15 -0.03 -15.70 -1.70
CA TYR A 15 -1.37 -15.39 -1.19
C TYR A 15 -2.29 -15.03 -2.37
N LEU A 16 -3.40 -15.76 -2.48
CA LEU A 16 -4.41 -15.53 -3.51
C LEU A 16 -5.02 -14.12 -3.37
N TYR A 17 -5.36 -13.75 -2.14
CA TYR A 17 -5.97 -12.47 -1.81
C TYR A 17 -5.47 -11.97 -0.46
N ILE A 18 -5.12 -10.69 -0.38
CA ILE A 18 -4.81 -10.03 0.89
C ILE A 18 -5.60 -8.74 1.01
N PHE A 19 -6.34 -8.61 2.11
CA PHE A 19 -7.01 -7.39 2.53
C PHE A 19 -6.47 -6.93 3.88
N ILE A 20 -6.08 -5.67 3.98
CA ILE A 20 -5.57 -5.07 5.22
C ILE A 20 -6.29 -3.74 5.42
N CYS A 21 -6.94 -3.57 6.58
CA CYS A 21 -7.46 -2.29 7.04
C CYS A 21 -6.77 -1.90 8.33
N ILE A 22 -6.24 -0.68 8.38
CA ILE A 22 -5.61 -0.13 9.58
C ILE A 22 -6.34 1.15 9.95
N HIS A 23 -6.77 1.23 11.21
CA HIS A 23 -7.41 2.40 11.79
C HIS A 23 -6.51 2.99 12.88
N ASN A 24 -6.37 4.31 12.88
CA ASN A 24 -5.68 5.10 13.89
C ASN A 24 -4.27 4.60 14.22
N ALA A 25 -3.31 4.97 13.38
CA ALA A 25 -1.91 4.60 13.54
C ALA A 25 -1.00 5.83 13.62
N LYS A 26 0.09 5.74 14.38
CA LYS A 26 1.14 6.78 14.25
C LYS A 26 1.86 6.64 12.92
N SER A 27 2.19 5.41 12.53
CA SER A 27 2.90 5.09 11.30
C SER A 27 2.44 3.74 10.77
N VAL A 28 2.23 3.65 9.46
CA VAL A 28 1.90 2.41 8.77
C VAL A 28 3.00 2.12 7.76
N VAL A 29 3.55 0.90 7.82
CA VAL A 29 4.49 0.42 6.82
C VAL A 29 4.00 -0.94 6.34
N VAL A 30 3.77 -1.06 5.02
CA VAL A 30 3.34 -2.32 4.41
C VAL A 30 4.35 -2.75 3.36
N HIS A 31 4.93 -3.94 3.52
CA HIS A 31 5.76 -4.60 2.52
C HIS A 31 5.04 -5.83 1.98
N LYS A 32 4.87 -5.94 0.66
CA LYS A 32 4.30 -7.14 0.01
C LYS A 32 5.20 -7.62 -1.12
N MET A 33 5.41 -8.94 -1.20
CA MET A 33 6.37 -9.56 -2.13
C MET A 33 5.74 -10.28 -3.33
N ARG A 34 4.59 -10.95 -3.16
CA ARG A 34 3.89 -11.65 -4.26
C ARG A 34 2.45 -11.98 -3.90
N THR A 35 1.48 -11.36 -4.57
CA THR A 35 0.05 -11.62 -4.37
C THR A 35 -0.70 -11.54 -5.69
N LEU A 36 -1.78 -12.31 -5.86
CA LEU A 36 -2.65 -12.10 -7.02
C LEU A 36 -3.47 -10.81 -6.85
N LEU A 37 -4.16 -10.67 -5.74
CA LEU A 37 -4.93 -9.48 -5.39
C LEU A 37 -4.49 -8.90 -4.04
N SER A 38 -4.41 -7.58 -3.97
CA SER A 38 -4.14 -6.86 -2.72
C SER A 38 -5.01 -5.61 -2.61
N SER A 39 -5.74 -5.50 -1.52
CA SER A 39 -6.35 -4.24 -1.07
C SER A 39 -5.73 -3.80 0.26
N ILE A 40 -5.44 -2.51 0.39
CA ILE A 40 -4.92 -1.89 1.62
C ILE A 40 -5.71 -0.63 1.87
N CYS A 41 -6.31 -0.50 3.05
CA CYS A 41 -6.99 0.70 3.49
C CYS A 41 -6.33 1.22 4.77
N THR A 42 -6.15 2.52 4.84
CA THR A 42 -5.57 3.22 6.00
C THR A 42 -6.47 4.39 6.37
N HIS A 43 -6.90 4.45 7.62
CA HIS A 43 -7.69 5.54 8.17
C HIS A 43 -6.94 6.14 9.34
N ASP A 44 -6.67 7.44 9.26
CA ASP A 44 -6.00 8.24 10.29
C ASP A 44 -4.59 7.75 10.61
N ALA A 45 -3.61 8.28 9.88
CA ALA A 45 -2.19 8.00 10.13
C ALA A 45 -1.31 9.23 10.05
N LYS A 46 -0.24 9.35 10.86
CA LYS A 46 0.74 10.43 10.59
C LYS A 46 1.56 10.13 9.34
N SER A 47 2.02 8.89 9.20
CA SER A 47 2.76 8.45 8.02
C SER A 47 2.26 7.11 7.50
N VAL A 48 2.19 6.98 6.18
CA VAL A 48 1.86 5.73 5.49
C VAL A 48 2.93 5.48 4.43
N VAL A 49 3.57 4.32 4.50
CA VAL A 49 4.54 3.86 3.52
C VAL A 49 4.12 2.49 3.00
N VAL A 50 3.93 2.36 1.70
CA VAL A 50 3.54 1.10 1.07
C VAL A 50 4.56 0.71 0.02
N HIS A 51 5.19 -0.45 0.20
CA HIS A 51 6.07 -1.09 -0.75
C HIS A 51 5.42 -2.37 -1.26
N LYS A 52 5.11 -2.43 -2.56
CA LYS A 52 4.62 -3.65 -3.21
C LYS A 52 5.60 -4.13 -4.26
N MET A 53 5.77 -5.44 -4.30
CA MET A 53 6.46 -6.19 -5.34
C MET A 53 5.51 -7.21 -5.95
N ARG A 54 5.42 -7.22 -7.30
CA ARG A 54 4.73 -8.24 -8.12
C ARG A 54 3.32 -8.58 -7.63
N THR A 55 2.36 -7.76 -8.02
CA THR A 55 0.93 -7.94 -7.72
C THR A 55 0.10 -7.85 -8.99
N LEU A 56 -0.87 -8.74 -9.22
CA LEU A 56 -1.69 -8.67 -10.43
C LEU A 56 -2.67 -7.48 -10.36
N LEU A 57 -3.49 -7.43 -9.33
CA LEU A 57 -4.41 -6.32 -9.02
C LEU A 57 -4.13 -5.73 -7.64
N SER A 58 -3.98 -4.40 -7.58
CA SER A 58 -3.69 -3.66 -6.37
C SER A 58 -4.66 -2.51 -6.18
N SER A 59 -5.23 -2.39 -4.97
CA SER A 59 -5.90 -1.19 -4.48
C SER A 59 -5.20 -0.69 -3.22
N ILE A 60 -5.04 0.62 -3.10
CA ILE A 60 -4.52 1.31 -1.93
C ILE A 60 -5.41 2.53 -1.67
N CYS A 61 -6.03 2.58 -0.51
CA CYS A 61 -6.81 3.72 -0.04
C CYS A 61 -6.20 4.27 1.25
N THR A 62 -5.96 5.57 1.30
CA THR A 62 -5.53 6.27 2.51
C THR A 62 -6.44 7.45 2.77
N HIS A 63 -6.99 7.53 3.98
CA HIS A 63 -7.80 8.64 4.46
C HIS A 63 -7.11 9.27 5.66
N ASN A 64 -7.01 10.60 5.65
CA ASN A 64 -6.42 11.41 6.72
C ASN A 64 -4.97 11.00 7.03
N ALA A 65 -4.03 11.57 6.29
CA ALA A 65 -2.61 11.36 6.56
C ALA A 65 -1.80 12.66 6.57
N LYS A 66 -0.72 12.72 7.35
CA LYS A 66 0.25 13.84 7.15
C LYS A 66 1.16 13.54 5.96
N SER A 67 1.57 12.29 5.79
CA SER A 67 2.45 11.88 4.71
C SER A 67 2.06 10.51 4.18
N VAL A 68 2.04 10.36 2.86
CA VAL A 68 1.80 9.08 2.17
C VAL A 68 2.88 8.88 1.13
N VAL A 69 3.54 7.72 1.20
CA VAL A 69 4.54 7.29 0.24
C VAL A 69 4.15 5.92 -0.29
N VAL A 70 3.93 5.80 -1.60
CA VAL A 70 3.61 4.53 -2.24
C VAL A 70 4.67 4.20 -3.28
N HIS A 71 5.33 3.06 -3.10
CA HIS A 71 6.24 2.47 -4.05
C HIS A 71 5.69 1.14 -4.55
N THR A 72 5.38 1.07 -5.83
CA THR A 72 5.09 -0.19 -6.52
C THR A 72 6.27 -0.51 -7.42
N LYS A 73 7.07 -1.50 -7.03
CA LYS A 73 8.22 -1.99 -7.81
C LYS A 73 7.80 -3.31 -8.44
N MET A 74 7.92 -3.43 -9.75
CA MET A 74 7.82 -4.69 -10.52
C MET A 74 6.40 -5.21 -10.79
N ARG A 75 6.17 -5.52 -12.08
CA ARG A 75 5.00 -6.19 -12.69
C ARG A 75 3.73 -6.07 -11.85
N THR A 76 3.09 -4.91 -11.96
CA THR A 76 1.68 -4.75 -11.60
C THR A 76 0.85 -4.63 -12.85
N LEU A 77 -0.24 -5.40 -12.95
CA LEU A 77 -1.13 -5.27 -14.11
C LEU A 77 -2.04 -4.07 -13.91
N LEU A 78 -2.76 -4.03 -12.80
CA LEU A 78 -3.67 -2.94 -12.47
C LEU A 78 -3.40 -2.43 -11.05
N SER A 79 -3.29 -1.11 -10.92
CA SER A 79 -3.19 -0.45 -9.61
C SER A 79 -4.15 0.73 -9.50
N SER A 80 -4.96 0.77 -8.46
CA SER A 80 -5.64 1.98 -8.01
C SER A 80 -5.02 2.50 -6.71
N ILE A 81 -4.84 3.81 -6.64
CA ILE A 81 -4.36 4.50 -5.44
C ILE A 81 -5.28 5.69 -5.21
N CYS A 82 -5.98 5.69 -4.09
CA CYS A 82 -6.86 6.78 -3.66
C CYS A 82 -6.33 7.35 -2.34
N ILE A 83 -6.02 8.63 -2.31
CA ILE A 83 -5.51 9.30 -1.11
C ILE A 83 -6.41 10.51 -0.85
N HIS A 84 -7.03 10.52 0.33
CA HIS A 84 -7.91 11.59 0.77
C HIS A 84 -7.31 12.29 1.99
N ASN A 85 -7.27 13.61 1.94
CA ASN A 85 -6.82 14.48 3.02
C ASN A 85 -5.39 14.13 3.48
N ALA A 86 -4.46 14.20 2.54
CA ALA A 86 -3.04 14.04 2.81
C ALA A 86 -2.27 15.36 2.60
N LYS A 87 -1.41 15.73 3.56
CA LYS A 87 -0.59 16.95 3.41
C LYS A 87 0.56 16.79 2.41
N SER A 88 1.11 15.58 2.32
CA SER A 88 2.21 15.25 1.42
C SER A 88 1.98 13.87 0.83
N VAL A 89 2.10 13.77 -0.49
CA VAL A 89 1.91 12.53 -1.24
C VAL A 89 3.04 12.33 -2.22
N VAL A 90 3.66 11.15 -2.15
CA VAL A 90 4.66 10.70 -3.13
C VAL A 90 4.24 9.33 -3.63
N VAL A 91 4.09 9.20 -4.94
CA VAL A 91 3.73 7.93 -5.57
C VAL A 91 4.74 7.61 -6.65
N HIS A 92 5.39 6.45 -6.51
CA HIS A 92 6.29 5.89 -7.51
C HIS A 92 5.72 4.56 -8.01
N THR A 93 5.33 4.55 -9.28
CA THR A 93 4.85 3.36 -9.99
C THR A 93 5.86 2.93 -11.04
N MET A 94 6.34 1.69 -10.95
CA MET A 94 7.36 1.15 -11.86
C MET A 94 6.91 -0.20 -12.41
N ARG A 95 6.86 -0.29 -13.75
CA ARG A 95 6.39 -1.48 -14.48
C ARG A 95 4.95 -1.88 -14.09
N THR A 96 4.08 -0.88 -14.05
CA THR A 96 2.63 -1.05 -13.94
C THR A 96 2.01 -0.88 -15.32
N LEU A 97 1.16 -1.82 -15.78
CA LEU A 97 0.53 -1.70 -17.09
C LEU A 97 -0.52 -0.59 -17.11
N LEU A 98 -1.39 -0.56 -16.09
CA LEU A 98 -2.39 0.49 -15.92
C LEU A 98 -2.44 0.94 -14.46
N SER A 99 -2.36 2.25 -14.24
CA SER A 99 -2.47 2.83 -12.90
C SER A 99 -3.40 4.04 -12.89
N SER A 100 -4.28 4.09 -11.90
CA SER A 100 -5.10 5.26 -11.59
C SER A 100 -4.70 5.79 -10.21
N ILE A 101 -4.35 7.07 -10.14
CA ILE A 101 -3.93 7.74 -8.91
C ILE A 101 -4.86 8.94 -8.71
N PHE A 102 -5.58 8.94 -7.60
CA PHE A 102 -6.46 10.02 -7.18
C PHE A 102 -5.98 10.57 -5.85
N VAL A 103 -5.74 11.88 -5.79
CA VAL A 103 -5.35 12.59 -4.57
C VAL A 103 -6.34 13.73 -4.36
N PHE A 104 -7.04 13.69 -3.23
CA PHE A 104 -8.08 14.65 -2.83
C PHE A 104 -7.73 15.32 -1.50
#